data_AF-A0A2W6DZX2-F1
#
_entry.id   AF-A0A2W6DZX2-F1
#
_cell.length_a   1.000
_cell.length_b   1.000
_cell.length_c   1.000
_cell.angle_alpha   90.00
_cell.angle_beta   90.00
_cell.angle_gamma   90.00
#
_symmetry.space_group_name_H-M   'P 1'
#
loop_
_entity.id
_entity.type
_entity.pdbx_description
1 polymer ?
#
loop_
_entity_poly.entity_id
_entity_poly.type
_entity_poly.pdbx_seq_one_letter_code
_entity_poly.pdbx_strand_id
1 'polypeptide(L)'
;MQLLAACQRSESVSRVVMKSTTAVYGSGPRNPTAFTEEMAAAGQARGGYARDAVEVEGYVRGFIRRRPDIAVTILRLASLIGPTVESPLTRYLAMPIVPTSLGFDPRLQLLHQDDAVDVLRLATIANHPGVYNVAADGVVYLSQAVRRAGRIRLPVPSAAIALVSAVVHNSGVIEFSAEQASFLNFGRVVDTSRLRDEFGYAPRRSTEQALRSYLDGPEVIDEVA
;
A
#
# COMPACT_ATOMS: atom_id res chain seq x y z
N MET A 1 -8.24 -18.93 -1.10
CA MET A 1 -9.26 -19.36 -2.08
C MET A 1 -10.53 -19.95 -1.49
N GLN A 2 -10.49 -20.60 -0.32
CA GLN A 2 -11.69 -21.20 0.30
C GLN A 2 -12.83 -20.21 0.58
N LEU A 3 -12.50 -18.94 0.91
CA LEU A 3 -13.50 -17.89 1.12
C LEU A 3 -14.38 -17.64 -0.12
N LEU A 4 -13.77 -17.45 -1.30
CA LEU A 4 -14.52 -17.21 -2.53
C LEU A 4 -15.41 -18.41 -2.91
N ALA A 5 -14.92 -19.63 -2.67
CA ALA A 5 -15.71 -20.84 -2.88
C ALA A 5 -16.90 -20.95 -1.91
N ALA A 6 -16.77 -20.44 -0.68
CA ALA A 6 -17.88 -20.35 0.27
C ALA A 6 -18.89 -19.27 -0.17
N CYS A 7 -18.43 -18.08 -0.53
CA CYS A 7 -19.28 -17.00 -1.06
C CYS A 7 -20.05 -17.44 -2.30
N GLN A 8 -19.43 -18.21 -3.20
CA GLN A 8 -20.07 -18.69 -4.43
C GLN A 8 -21.26 -19.64 -4.15
N ARG A 9 -21.22 -20.38 -3.04
CA ARG A 9 -22.30 -21.30 -2.64
C ARG A 9 -23.32 -20.65 -1.71
N SER A 10 -23.06 -19.45 -1.23
CA SER A 10 -23.97 -18.74 -0.34
C SER A 10 -25.10 -18.09 -1.13
N GLU A 11 -26.32 -18.19 -0.59
CA GLU A 11 -27.49 -17.49 -1.09
C GLU A 11 -27.69 -16.13 -0.39
N SER A 12 -27.05 -15.92 0.77
CA SER A 12 -27.22 -14.73 1.60
C SER A 12 -26.14 -13.67 1.43
N VAL A 13 -24.95 -14.05 0.93
CA VAL A 13 -23.88 -13.08 0.65
C VAL A 13 -24.28 -12.26 -0.57
N SER A 14 -24.46 -10.96 -0.36
CA SER A 14 -24.76 -9.98 -1.43
C SER A 14 -23.57 -9.07 -1.76
N ARG A 15 -22.52 -9.07 -0.92
CA ARG A 15 -21.35 -8.20 -1.09
C ARG A 15 -20.05 -8.86 -0.65
N VAL A 16 -18.97 -8.62 -1.40
CA VAL A 16 -17.60 -9.03 -1.06
C VAL A 16 -16.66 -7.83 -1.24
N VAL A 17 -15.94 -7.48 -0.18
CA VAL A 17 -14.93 -6.42 -0.21
C VAL A 17 -13.55 -7.05 -0.09
N MET A 18 -12.68 -6.78 -1.05
CA MET A 18 -11.29 -7.23 -1.05
C MET A 18 -10.37 -6.05 -0.74
N LYS A 19 -9.60 -6.17 0.34
CA LYS A 19 -8.41 -5.36 0.54
C LYS A 19 -7.30 -5.88 -0.37
N SER A 20 -7.01 -5.13 -1.42
CA SER A 20 -5.86 -5.31 -2.30
C SER A 20 -4.77 -4.28 -1.94
N THR A 21 -3.81 -4.08 -2.84
CA THR A 21 -2.66 -3.20 -2.66
C THR A 21 -2.27 -2.56 -3.98
N THR A 22 -1.72 -1.34 -3.95
CA THR A 22 -1.13 -0.72 -5.15
C THR A 22 0.16 -1.42 -5.61
N ALA A 23 0.71 -2.35 -4.82
CA ALA A 23 1.83 -3.21 -5.22
C ALA A 23 1.58 -4.01 -6.51
N VAL A 24 0.32 -4.27 -6.84
CA VAL A 24 -0.07 -4.90 -8.10
C VAL A 24 0.40 -4.14 -9.36
N TYR A 25 0.68 -2.83 -9.25
CA TYR A 25 1.21 -2.03 -10.37
C TYR A 25 2.73 -2.16 -10.54
N GLY A 26 3.44 -2.64 -9.52
CA GLY A 26 4.90 -2.67 -9.50
C GLY A 26 5.55 -1.28 -9.39
N SER A 27 6.89 -1.26 -9.41
CA SER A 27 7.71 -0.04 -9.33
C SER A 27 8.89 -0.18 -10.28
N GLY A 28 9.07 0.78 -11.18
CA GLY A 28 10.08 0.72 -12.23
C GLY A 28 10.34 2.07 -12.91
N PRO A 29 11.45 2.18 -13.65
CA PRO A 29 11.92 3.45 -14.22
C PRO A 29 11.01 4.02 -15.32
N ARG A 30 10.19 3.17 -15.95
CA ARG A 30 9.28 3.55 -17.05
C ARG A 30 7.84 3.69 -16.58
N ASN A 31 7.62 3.71 -15.27
CA ASN A 31 6.28 3.84 -14.73
C ASN A 31 5.72 5.25 -14.97
N PRO A 32 4.39 5.35 -15.15
CA PRO A 32 3.74 6.64 -15.29
C PRO A 32 3.90 7.48 -14.02
N THR A 33 3.59 8.78 -14.14
CA THR A 33 3.59 9.69 -12.99
C THR A 33 2.58 9.29 -11.92
N ALA A 34 1.42 8.76 -12.33
CA ALA A 34 0.40 8.18 -11.46
C ALA A 34 -0.29 7.01 -12.18
N PHE A 35 -0.64 5.96 -11.44
CA PHE A 35 -1.38 4.81 -11.95
C PHE A 35 -2.89 4.99 -11.78
N THR A 36 -3.67 4.71 -12.83
CA THR A 36 -5.12 4.61 -12.75
C THR A 36 -5.58 3.15 -12.59
N GLU A 37 -6.85 2.93 -12.28
CA GLU A 37 -7.43 1.59 -12.10
C GLU A 37 -7.49 0.78 -13.41
N GLU A 38 -7.61 1.48 -14.55
CA GLU A 38 -7.64 0.90 -15.89
C GLU A 38 -6.26 0.43 -16.37
N MET A 39 -5.19 0.93 -15.76
CA MET A 39 -3.87 0.41 -16.03
C MET A 39 -3.80 -1.02 -15.52
N ALA A 40 -3.39 -1.93 -16.41
CA ALA A 40 -3.14 -3.31 -16.02
C ALA A 40 -2.21 -3.30 -14.81
N ALA A 41 -2.56 -4.10 -13.79
CA ALA A 41 -1.62 -4.52 -12.76
C ALA A 41 -0.41 -5.10 -13.50
N ALA A 42 0.64 -4.30 -13.67
CA ALA A 42 1.61 -4.53 -14.72
C ALA A 42 2.29 -5.89 -14.49
N GLY A 43 2.70 -6.56 -15.56
CA GLY A 43 3.61 -7.73 -15.50
C GLY A 43 4.99 -7.43 -14.86
N GLN A 44 5.12 -6.31 -14.15
CA GLN A 44 6.23 -5.89 -13.33
C GLN A 44 6.15 -6.39 -11.88
N ALA A 45 5.05 -7.01 -11.45
CA ALA A 45 5.01 -7.80 -10.21
C ALA A 45 5.89 -9.07 -10.37
N ARG A 46 7.22 -8.88 -10.32
CA ARG A 46 8.22 -9.89 -10.68
C ARG A 46 8.41 -10.99 -9.62
N GLY A 47 7.58 -11.03 -8.58
CA GLY A 47 7.53 -12.08 -7.57
C GLY A 47 6.99 -11.55 -6.24
N GLY A 48 6.83 -12.44 -5.24
CA GLY A 48 6.44 -12.08 -3.88
C GLY A 48 5.01 -11.56 -3.75
N TYR A 49 4.79 -10.73 -2.72
CA TYR A 49 3.48 -10.25 -2.29
C TYR A 49 2.66 -9.58 -3.41
N ALA A 50 3.28 -8.76 -4.27
CA ALA A 50 2.57 -8.16 -5.40
C ALA A 50 1.98 -9.20 -6.36
N ARG A 51 2.72 -10.28 -6.64
CA ARG A 51 2.26 -11.34 -7.55
C ARG A 51 1.07 -12.08 -6.94
N ASP A 52 1.17 -12.42 -5.66
CA ASP A 52 0.08 -13.09 -4.93
C ASP A 52 -1.18 -12.22 -4.92
N ALA A 53 -1.02 -10.90 -4.72
CA ALA A 53 -2.14 -9.97 -4.79
C ALA A 53 -2.77 -9.91 -6.20
N VAL A 54 -1.96 -9.91 -7.26
CA VAL A 54 -2.46 -9.96 -8.67
C VAL A 54 -3.22 -11.25 -8.93
N GLU A 55 -2.72 -12.38 -8.42
CA GLU A 55 -3.37 -13.68 -8.58
C GLU A 55 -4.72 -13.73 -7.85
N VAL A 56 -4.76 -13.27 -6.59
CA VAL A 56 -6.00 -13.16 -5.82
C VAL A 56 -7.00 -12.23 -6.48
N GLU A 57 -6.58 -11.06 -6.99
CA GLU A 57 -7.48 -10.21 -7.78
C GLU A 57 -8.00 -10.93 -9.03
N GLY A 58 -7.16 -11.73 -9.70
CA GLY A 58 -7.56 -12.55 -10.84
C GLY A 58 -8.66 -13.56 -10.48
N TYR A 59 -8.54 -14.20 -9.32
CA TYR A 59 -9.57 -15.08 -8.79
C TYR A 59 -10.87 -14.34 -8.48
N VAL A 60 -10.79 -13.15 -7.88
CA VAL A 60 -11.96 -12.30 -7.61
C VAL A 60 -12.65 -11.86 -8.90
N ARG A 61 -11.89 -11.48 -9.95
CA ARG A 61 -12.44 -11.19 -11.28
C ARG A 61 -13.15 -12.40 -11.88
N GLY A 62 -12.62 -13.60 -11.66
CA GLY A 62 -13.28 -14.85 -12.02
C GLY A 62 -14.57 -15.10 -11.24
N PHE A 63 -14.60 -14.76 -9.95
CA PHE A 63 -15.78 -14.88 -9.10
C PHE A 63 -16.91 -13.93 -9.54
N ILE A 64 -16.60 -12.66 -9.85
CA ILE A 64 -17.55 -11.66 -10.36
C ILE A 64 -18.34 -12.19 -11.58
N ARG A 65 -17.66 -12.90 -12.50
CA ARG A 65 -18.32 -13.48 -13.68
C ARG A 65 -19.28 -14.62 -13.36
N ARG A 66 -19.06 -15.35 -12.25
CA ARG A 66 -19.87 -16.52 -11.85
C ARG A 66 -21.04 -16.13 -10.95
N ARG A 67 -20.90 -15.06 -10.17
CA ARG A 67 -21.93 -14.51 -9.28
C ARG A 67 -22.10 -13.00 -9.54
N PRO A 68 -22.67 -12.61 -10.69
CA PRO A 68 -22.90 -11.20 -11.02
C PRO A 68 -23.93 -10.54 -10.09
N ASP A 69 -24.68 -11.34 -9.34
CA ASP A 69 -25.61 -10.92 -8.29
C ASP A 69 -24.90 -10.38 -7.03
N ILE A 70 -23.61 -10.69 -6.84
CA ILE A 70 -22.83 -10.26 -5.68
C ILE A 70 -22.02 -9.02 -6.05
N ALA A 71 -22.24 -7.93 -5.32
CA ALA A 71 -21.46 -6.72 -5.46
C ALA A 71 -20.02 -6.94 -4.96
N VAL A 72 -19.03 -6.69 -5.82
CA VAL A 72 -17.62 -6.88 -5.45
C VAL A 72 -16.85 -5.57 -5.55
N THR A 73 -16.19 -5.21 -4.45
CA THR A 73 -15.34 -4.02 -4.35
C THR A 73 -13.90 -4.44 -4.11
N ILE A 74 -12.97 -4.03 -4.96
CA ILE A 74 -11.53 -4.24 -4.79
C ILE A 74 -10.90 -2.89 -4.45
N LEU A 75 -10.36 -2.76 -3.25
CA LEU A 75 -9.68 -1.54 -2.79
C LEU A 75 -8.16 -1.75 -2.87
N ARG A 76 -7.47 -1.06 -3.78
CA ARG A 76 -6.01 -1.10 -3.92
C ARG A 76 -5.38 -0.06 -3.01
N LEU A 77 -5.06 -0.47 -1.78
CA LEU A 77 -4.52 0.45 -0.77
C LEU A 77 -3.04 0.75 -1.03
N ALA A 78 -2.67 2.02 -0.95
CA ALA A 78 -1.29 2.46 -0.88
C ALA A 78 -0.61 1.98 0.41
N SER A 79 0.70 2.25 0.55
CA SER A 79 1.45 1.86 1.74
C SER A 79 0.81 2.44 2.99
N LEU A 80 0.31 1.56 3.84
CA LEU A 80 -0.29 1.94 5.11
C LEU A 80 0.78 2.50 6.03
N ILE A 81 0.42 3.57 6.73
CA ILE A 81 1.24 4.18 7.75
C ILE A 81 0.34 4.65 8.88
N GLY A 82 0.85 4.60 10.11
CA GLY A 82 0.12 5.03 11.28
C GLY A 82 0.77 4.48 12.54
N PRO A 83 0.38 5.00 13.72
CA PRO A 83 0.99 4.65 14.99
C PRO A 83 1.04 3.16 15.33
N THR A 84 0.06 2.39 14.83
CA THR A 84 -0.07 0.96 15.13
C THR A 84 0.20 0.09 13.91
N VAL A 85 0.70 0.67 12.80
CA VAL A 85 1.01 -0.09 11.58
C VAL A 85 2.42 -0.68 11.63
N GLU A 86 2.48 -1.99 11.69
CA GLU A 86 3.70 -2.73 11.38
C GLU A 86 3.75 -3.14 9.92
N SER A 87 4.72 -2.60 9.18
CA SER A 87 4.96 -2.92 7.78
C SER A 87 6.46 -2.85 7.47
N PRO A 88 6.91 -3.44 6.34
CA PRO A 88 8.29 -3.27 5.89
C PRO A 88 8.70 -1.80 5.78
N LEU A 89 7.79 -0.91 5.37
CA LEU A 89 8.06 0.53 5.26
C LEU A 89 8.21 1.21 6.62
N THR A 90 7.35 0.90 7.61
CA THR A 90 7.46 1.50 8.94
C THR A 90 8.72 1.01 9.66
N ARG A 91 9.03 -0.28 9.58
CA ARG A 91 10.30 -0.85 10.08
C ARG A 91 11.52 -0.20 9.41
N TYR A 92 11.44 0.04 8.10
CA TYR A 92 12.50 0.73 7.36
C TYR A 92 12.72 2.17 7.82
N LEU A 93 11.65 2.93 8.06
CA LEU A 93 11.72 4.31 8.56
C LEU A 93 12.07 4.39 10.07
N ALA A 94 11.92 3.30 10.80
CA ALA A 94 12.30 3.20 12.21
C ALA A 94 13.81 2.98 12.42
N MET A 95 14.56 2.56 11.39
CA MET A 95 15.99 2.33 11.51
C MET A 95 16.74 3.62 11.85
N PRO A 96 17.71 3.58 12.79
CA PRO A 96 18.56 4.75 13.10
C PRO A 96 19.32 5.26 11.88
N ILE A 97 19.79 4.34 11.04
CA ILE A 97 20.47 4.60 9.77
C ILE A 97 19.65 3.93 8.66
N VAL A 98 19.18 4.72 7.72
CA VAL A 98 18.30 4.28 6.63
C VAL A 98 19.13 4.18 5.34
N PRO A 99 19.46 2.96 4.86
CA PRO A 99 20.18 2.78 3.61
C PRO A 99 19.27 3.13 2.43
N THR A 100 19.73 4.01 1.55
CA THR A 100 19.01 4.46 0.35
C THR A 100 19.87 4.23 -0.89
N SER A 101 19.27 3.95 -2.03
CA SER A 101 20.03 3.84 -3.28
C SER A 101 20.57 5.19 -3.71
N LEU A 102 21.88 5.26 -3.97
CA LEU A 102 22.53 6.45 -4.48
C LEU A 102 21.91 6.85 -5.83
N GLY A 103 21.54 8.13 -5.96
CA GLY A 103 20.88 8.66 -7.17
C GLY A 103 19.36 8.48 -7.21
N PHE A 104 18.74 7.89 -6.19
CA PHE A 104 17.29 7.72 -6.10
C PHE A 104 16.69 8.54 -4.97
N ASP A 105 15.49 9.08 -5.22
CA ASP A 105 14.63 9.68 -4.20
C ASP A 105 13.17 9.48 -4.61
N PRO A 106 12.58 8.30 -4.31
CA PRO A 106 11.24 7.96 -4.78
C PRO A 106 10.17 8.82 -4.13
N ARG A 107 9.09 9.06 -4.88
CA ARG A 107 7.83 9.61 -4.35
C ARG A 107 7.06 8.50 -3.65
N LEU A 108 6.77 8.72 -2.37
CA LEU A 108 5.95 7.85 -1.55
C LEU A 108 4.56 8.47 -1.42
N GLN A 109 3.55 7.70 -1.77
CA GLN A 109 2.16 8.02 -1.44
C GLN A 109 1.71 7.06 -0.34
N LEU A 110 1.22 7.61 0.76
CA LEU A 110 0.90 6.84 1.96
C LEU A 110 -0.61 6.87 2.20
N LEU A 111 -1.08 5.99 3.08
CA LEU A 111 -2.47 6.01 3.52
C LEU A 111 -2.51 5.80 5.03
N HIS A 112 -3.21 6.68 5.74
CA HIS A 112 -3.36 6.54 7.18
C HIS A 112 -4.19 5.30 7.53
N GLN A 113 -3.83 4.59 8.59
CA GLN A 113 -4.55 3.39 9.05
C GLN A 113 -6.06 3.62 9.26
N ASP A 114 -6.46 4.74 9.89
CA ASP A 114 -7.88 5.06 10.10
C ASP A 114 -8.62 5.29 8.79
N ASP A 115 -7.98 5.94 7.80
CA ASP A 115 -8.62 6.16 6.50
C ASP A 115 -8.78 4.84 5.73
N ALA A 116 -7.88 3.87 5.95
CA ALA A 116 -7.99 2.53 5.42
C ALA A 116 -9.14 1.74 6.07
N VAL A 117 -9.32 1.85 7.38
CA VAL A 117 -10.45 1.24 8.09
C VAL A 117 -11.77 1.85 7.64
N ASP A 118 -11.82 3.18 7.50
CA ASP A 118 -13.03 3.89 7.10
C ASP A 118 -13.49 3.52 5.69
N VAL A 119 -12.58 3.50 4.71
CA VAL A 119 -12.95 3.10 3.33
C VAL A 119 -13.41 1.64 3.28
N LEU A 120 -12.79 0.75 4.08
CA LEU A 120 -13.20 -0.65 4.17
C LEU A 120 -14.60 -0.75 4.76
N ARG A 121 -14.88 -0.03 5.85
CA ARG A 121 -16.20 0.05 6.48
C ARG A 121 -17.25 0.58 5.50
N LEU A 122 -16.96 1.65 4.77
CA LEU A 122 -17.88 2.21 3.78
C LEU A 122 -18.17 1.20 2.66
N ALA A 123 -17.14 0.51 2.18
CA ALA A 123 -17.31 -0.53 1.17
C ALA A 123 -18.14 -1.72 1.67
N THR A 124 -18.18 -2.03 2.98
CA THR A 124 -19.01 -3.13 3.49
C THR A 124 -20.47 -2.75 3.67
N ILE A 125 -20.81 -1.47 3.90
CA ILE A 125 -22.19 -1.03 4.17
C ILE A 125 -22.88 -0.42 2.95
N ALA A 126 -22.13 0.17 2.01
CA ALA A 126 -22.66 0.77 0.79
C ALA A 126 -22.29 -0.05 -0.46
N ASN A 127 -23.04 0.15 -1.55
CA ASN A 127 -22.83 -0.60 -2.78
C ASN A 127 -21.87 0.13 -3.73
N HIS A 128 -20.60 -0.29 -3.74
CA HIS A 128 -19.55 0.29 -4.59
C HIS A 128 -18.85 -0.78 -5.44
N PRO A 129 -19.52 -1.41 -6.41
CA PRO A 129 -18.90 -2.44 -7.22
C PRO A 129 -17.81 -1.82 -8.11
N GLY A 130 -16.63 -2.44 -8.15
CA GLY A 130 -15.52 -1.96 -8.95
C GLY A 130 -14.17 -2.07 -8.29
N VAL A 131 -13.18 -1.44 -8.91
CA VAL A 131 -11.80 -1.35 -8.41
C VAL A 131 -11.52 0.12 -8.11
N TYR A 132 -10.95 0.40 -6.95
CA TYR A 132 -10.61 1.76 -6.52
C TYR A 132 -9.20 1.81 -5.94
N ASN A 133 -8.40 2.77 -6.39
CA ASN A 133 -7.14 3.13 -5.77
C ASN A 133 -7.41 3.93 -4.49
N VAL A 134 -6.84 3.49 -3.38
CA VAL A 134 -6.99 4.16 -2.08
C VAL A 134 -5.64 4.66 -1.62
N ALA A 135 -5.46 5.96 -1.64
CA ALA A 135 -4.25 6.62 -1.19
C ALA A 135 -4.57 8.04 -0.70
N ALA A 136 -3.77 8.55 0.25
CA ALA A 136 -3.92 9.91 0.71
C ALA A 136 -3.50 10.92 -0.38
N ASP A 137 -3.98 12.16 -0.23
CA ASP A 137 -3.58 13.25 -1.08
C ASP A 137 -2.10 13.62 -0.88
N GLY A 138 -1.46 14.06 -1.97
CA GLY A 138 -0.05 14.45 -2.00
C GLY A 138 0.94 13.28 -1.89
N VAL A 139 2.22 13.62 -1.93
CA VAL A 139 3.34 12.68 -1.86
C VAL A 139 4.44 13.24 -0.97
N VAL A 140 5.27 12.36 -0.42
CA VAL A 140 6.53 12.74 0.25
C VAL A 140 7.69 12.01 -0.41
N TYR A 141 8.81 12.69 -0.58
CA TYR A 141 10.04 12.03 -1.03
C TYR A 141 10.63 11.19 0.10
N LEU A 142 11.28 10.08 -0.23
CA LEU A 142 11.90 9.22 0.78
C LEU A 142 12.92 10.01 1.62
N SER A 143 13.73 10.87 1.01
CA SER A 143 14.66 11.73 1.73
C SER A 143 13.98 12.65 2.76
N GLN A 144 12.78 13.15 2.44
CA GLN A 144 11.98 13.96 3.35
C GLN A 144 11.40 13.11 4.48
N ALA A 145 10.93 11.90 4.18
CA ALA A 145 10.42 10.98 5.18
C ALA A 145 11.50 10.59 6.20
N VAL A 146 12.70 10.23 5.73
CA VAL A 146 13.86 9.89 6.56
C VAL A 146 14.27 11.08 7.45
N ARG A 147 14.35 12.29 6.87
CA ARG A 147 14.69 13.50 7.61
C ARG A 147 13.66 13.83 8.70
N ARG A 148 12.36 13.73 8.38
CA ARG A 148 11.28 13.98 9.35
C ARG A 148 11.26 12.95 10.47
N ALA A 149 11.62 11.71 10.16
CA ALA A 149 11.78 10.65 11.15
C ALA A 149 13.03 10.81 12.05
N GLY A 150 13.83 11.86 11.85
CA GLY A 150 15.06 12.09 12.62
C GLY A 150 16.14 11.03 12.38
N ARG A 151 16.11 10.37 11.21
CA ARG A 151 17.03 9.26 10.88
C ARG A 151 18.17 9.72 9.96
N ILE A 152 19.27 9.00 10.01
CA ILE A 152 20.44 9.26 9.16
C ILE A 152 20.25 8.56 7.82
N ARG A 153 20.20 9.32 6.73
CA ARG A 153 20.18 8.77 5.38
C ARG A 153 21.59 8.30 4.97
N LEU A 154 21.73 7.02 4.63
CA LEU A 154 22.99 6.46 4.11
C LEU A 154 22.82 6.12 2.61
N PRO A 155 23.29 6.97 1.68
CA PRO A 155 23.24 6.66 0.25
C PRO A 155 24.29 5.60 -0.10
N VAL A 156 23.86 4.46 -0.62
CA VAL A 156 24.73 3.34 -1.02
C VAL A 156 24.70 3.15 -2.54
N PRO A 157 25.85 2.92 -3.19
CA PRO A 157 25.88 2.51 -4.59
C PRO A 157 25.08 1.22 -4.79
N SER A 158 24.34 1.12 -5.89
CA SER A 158 23.45 -0.01 -6.17
C SER A 158 24.16 -1.37 -6.12
N ALA A 159 25.45 -1.43 -6.49
CA ALA A 159 26.27 -2.64 -6.42
C ALA A 159 26.53 -3.12 -4.97
N ALA A 160 26.53 -2.22 -4.00
CA ALA A 160 26.74 -2.52 -2.58
C ALA A 160 25.42 -2.77 -1.82
N ILE A 161 24.27 -2.53 -2.46
CA ILE A 161 22.97 -2.58 -1.76
C ILE A 161 22.59 -4.00 -1.36
N ALA A 162 22.96 -5.00 -2.16
CA ALA A 162 22.73 -6.41 -1.84
C ALA A 162 23.51 -6.83 -0.59
N LEU A 163 24.74 -6.33 -0.43
CA LEU A 163 25.58 -6.58 0.74
C LEU A 163 24.98 -5.95 2.01
N VAL A 164 24.61 -4.66 1.93
CA VAL A 164 23.94 -3.96 3.03
C VAL A 164 22.62 -4.63 3.39
N SER A 165 21.84 -5.02 2.38
CA SER A 165 20.57 -5.73 2.58
C SER A 165 20.77 -7.07 3.28
N ALA A 166 21.80 -7.84 2.91
CA ALA A 166 22.10 -9.13 3.56
C ALA A 166 22.48 -8.97 5.04
N VAL A 167 23.23 -7.92 5.39
CA VAL A 167 23.58 -7.61 6.79
C VAL A 167 22.33 -7.22 7.60
N VAL A 168 21.45 -6.39 7.02
CA VAL A 168 20.18 -5.97 7.64
C VAL A 168 19.18 -7.14 7.73
N HIS A 169 19.25 -8.08 6.80
CA HIS A 169 18.39 -9.27 6.80
C HIS A 169 18.81 -10.26 7.89
N ASN A 170 20.12 -10.51 8.03
CA ASN A 170 20.68 -11.43 9.03
C ASN A 170 20.51 -10.92 10.48
N SER A 171 20.29 -9.62 10.68
CA SER A 171 19.94 -9.08 12.00
C SER A 171 18.46 -9.28 12.36
N GLY A 172 17.65 -9.86 11.46
CA GLY A 172 16.22 -10.08 11.67
C GLY A 172 15.36 -8.81 11.59
N VAL A 173 15.96 -7.68 11.20
CA VAL A 173 15.31 -6.37 11.29
C VAL A 173 14.40 -6.10 10.08
N ILE A 174 14.77 -6.50 8.86
CA ILE A 174 13.96 -6.28 7.63
C ILE A 174 14.14 -7.38 6.58
N GLU A 175 13.04 -7.89 6.03
CA GLU A 175 13.05 -8.64 4.77
C GLU A 175 13.02 -7.73 3.54
N PHE A 176 14.18 -7.52 2.92
CA PHE A 176 14.30 -6.73 1.69
C PHE A 176 13.96 -7.58 0.46
N SER A 177 12.68 -7.66 0.11
CA SER A 177 12.27 -8.26 -1.16
C SER A 177 12.72 -7.40 -2.35
N ALA A 178 12.92 -8.01 -3.52
CA ALA A 178 13.24 -7.27 -4.75
C ALA A 178 12.16 -6.24 -5.13
N GLU A 179 10.91 -6.52 -4.75
CA GLU A 179 9.78 -5.61 -4.89
C GLU A 179 9.95 -4.37 -4.00
N GLN A 180 10.27 -4.59 -2.72
CA GLN A 180 10.50 -3.50 -1.76
C GLN A 180 11.67 -2.63 -2.19
N ALA A 181 12.76 -3.23 -2.68
CA ALA A 181 13.90 -2.48 -3.23
C ALA A 181 13.49 -1.63 -4.45
N SER A 182 12.69 -2.19 -5.35
CA SER A 182 12.18 -1.46 -6.53
C SER A 182 11.27 -0.30 -6.12
N PHE A 183 10.41 -0.50 -5.12
CA PHE A 183 9.57 0.55 -4.54
C PHE A 183 10.40 1.67 -3.90
N LEU A 184 11.46 1.32 -3.16
CA LEU A 184 12.36 2.30 -2.53
C LEU A 184 13.33 2.99 -3.51
N ASN A 185 13.36 2.56 -4.77
CA ASN A 185 14.11 3.24 -5.83
C ASN A 185 13.20 4.15 -6.67
N PHE A 186 12.06 3.63 -7.12
CA PHE A 186 11.22 4.31 -8.12
C PHE A 186 9.93 4.90 -7.55
N GLY A 187 9.52 4.48 -6.35
CA GLY A 187 8.28 4.91 -5.72
C GLY A 187 7.05 4.34 -6.42
N ARG A 188 5.89 4.84 -5.99
CA ARG A 188 4.60 4.54 -6.59
C ARG A 188 3.59 5.60 -6.19
N VAL A 189 2.86 6.11 -7.17
CA VAL A 189 1.77 7.07 -6.97
C VAL A 189 0.59 6.57 -7.78
N VAL A 190 -0.61 6.67 -7.21
CA VAL A 190 -1.88 6.32 -7.85
C VAL A 190 -2.77 7.54 -7.96
N ASP A 191 -3.57 7.57 -9.02
CA ASP A 191 -4.68 8.49 -9.15
C ASP A 191 -5.83 7.99 -8.25
N THR A 192 -6.43 8.91 -7.49
CA THR A 192 -7.52 8.63 -6.55
C THR A 192 -8.81 9.35 -6.92
N SER A 193 -8.93 9.85 -8.16
CA SER A 193 -10.12 10.56 -8.64
C SER A 193 -11.34 9.66 -8.61
N ARG A 194 -11.20 8.39 -9.02
CA ARG A 194 -12.29 7.41 -8.95
C ARG A 194 -12.80 7.17 -7.53
N LEU A 195 -11.89 7.17 -6.54
CA LEU A 195 -12.27 7.06 -5.13
C LEU A 195 -13.10 8.26 -4.66
N ARG A 196 -12.73 9.47 -5.09
CA ARG A 196 -13.45 10.70 -4.73
C ARG A 196 -14.78 10.82 -5.47
N ASP A 197 -14.77 10.60 -6.78
CA ASP A 197 -15.85 10.97 -7.68
C ASP A 197 -16.91 9.86 -7.81
N GLU A 198 -16.50 8.59 -7.82
CA GLU A 198 -17.41 7.44 -7.96
C GLU A 198 -17.69 6.75 -6.62
N PHE A 199 -16.66 6.51 -5.79
CA PHE A 199 -16.86 5.90 -4.48
C PHE A 199 -17.37 6.92 -3.45
N GLY A 200 -17.06 8.21 -3.63
CA GLY A 200 -17.51 9.28 -2.72
C GLY A 200 -16.70 9.38 -1.44
N TYR A 201 -15.44 8.93 -1.43
CA TYR A 201 -14.57 9.00 -0.27
C TYR A 201 -13.29 9.78 -0.55
N ALA A 202 -12.95 10.68 0.38
CA ALA A 202 -11.67 11.36 0.41
C ALA A 202 -10.99 11.05 1.74
N PRO A 203 -9.76 10.49 1.74
CA PRO A 203 -8.99 10.29 2.97
C PRO A 203 -8.85 11.60 3.75
N ARG A 204 -9.02 11.53 5.07
CA ARG A 204 -9.02 12.73 5.94
C ARG A 204 -7.63 13.28 6.15
N ARG A 205 -6.60 12.43 6.09
CA ARG A 205 -5.21 12.83 6.26
C ARG A 205 -4.48 12.79 4.92
N SER A 206 -3.72 13.83 4.62
CA SER A 206 -2.75 13.82 3.52
C SER A 206 -1.60 12.84 3.80
N THR A 207 -0.84 12.47 2.78
CA THR A 207 0.37 11.63 2.93
C THR A 207 1.32 12.19 3.98
N GLU A 208 1.48 13.51 4.00
CA GLU A 208 2.30 14.23 4.97
C GLU A 208 1.74 14.15 6.40
N GLN A 209 0.43 14.35 6.56
CA GLN A 209 -0.23 14.26 7.87
C GLN A 209 -0.21 12.82 8.41
N ALA A 210 -0.39 11.82 7.53
CA ALA A 210 -0.32 10.42 7.89
C ALA A 210 1.09 10.02 8.36
N LEU A 211 2.13 10.50 7.66
CA LEU A 211 3.51 10.32 8.09
C LEU A 211 3.77 10.98 9.45
N ARG A 212 3.31 12.22 9.64
CA ARG A 212 3.47 12.93 10.91
C ARG A 212 2.84 12.14 12.07
N SER A 213 1.60 11.67 11.90
CA SER A 213 0.92 10.87 12.93
C SER A 213 1.70 9.61 13.30
N TYR A 214 2.30 8.92 12.33
CA TYR A 214 3.18 7.79 12.63
C TYR A 214 4.40 8.17 13.46
N LEU A 215 4.99 9.34 13.21
CA LEU A 215 6.18 9.82 13.92
C LEU A 215 5.85 10.31 15.33
N ASP A 216 4.68 10.91 15.53
CA ASP A 216 4.20 11.37 16.83
C ASP A 216 3.87 10.18 17.77
N GLY A 217 3.63 9.00 17.20
CA GLY A 217 3.30 7.78 17.94
C GLY A 217 1.80 7.70 18.27
N PRO A 218 1.38 6.68 19.04
CA PRO A 218 -0.03 6.54 19.40
C PRO A 218 -0.44 7.69 20.30
N GLU A 219 -1.59 8.31 20.02
CA GLU A 219 -2.23 9.19 20.99
C GLU A 219 -2.51 8.35 22.24
N VAL A 220 -1.89 8.73 23.36
CA VAL A 220 -2.22 8.16 24.66
C VAL A 220 -3.63 8.63 24.97
N ILE A 221 -4.61 7.76 24.78
CA ILE A 221 -5.95 7.99 25.29
C ILE A 221 -5.82 7.78 26.80
N ASP A 222 -5.71 8.87 27.55
CA ASP A 222 -5.94 8.84 28.99
C ASP A 222 -7.39 8.34 29.18
N GLU A 223 -7.53 7.08 29.60
CA GLU A 223 -8.80 6.54 30.09
C GLU A 223 -9.27 7.44 31.24
N VAL A 224 -10.29 8.25 30.97
CA VAL A 224 -10.99 9.02 32.00
C VAL A 224 -11.67 8.01 32.92
N ALA A 225 -11.21 7.99 34.17
CA ALA A 225 -11.74 7.24 35.31
C ALA A 225 -13.18 7.64 35.69
#